data_AF-D4VBB7-F1
#
_entry.id   AF-D4VBB7-F1
#
_cell.length_a   1.000
_cell.length_b   1.000
_cell.length_c   1.000
_cell.angle_alpha   90.00
_cell.angle_beta   90.00
_cell.angle_gamma   90.00
#
_symmetry.space_group_name_H-M   'P 1'
#
loop_
_entity.id
_entity.type
_entity.pdbx_description
1 polymer ?
#
loop_
_entity_poly.entity_id
_entity_poly.type
_entity_poly.pdbx_seq_one_letter_code
_entity_poly.pdbx_strand_id
1 'polypeptide(L)'
;MYDKYRKVFYRFALMPDDNIKPFSNNPHQSFSIIILNKDYEIIGETKFPGNTYAHHLCFVGKKGLYISENNENNPQFDENKLVFRCFTLQGRKK
;
A
#
# COMPACT_ATOMS: atom_id res chain seq x y z
N MET A 1 0.99 -5.07 9.01
CA MET A 1 2.07 -5.91 8.42
C MET A 1 3.40 -5.52 9.05
N TYR A 2 4.20 -6.48 9.51
CA TYR A 2 5.52 -6.21 10.10
C TYR A 2 6.63 -6.28 9.06
N ASP A 3 7.49 -5.26 9.02
CA ASP A 3 8.72 -5.26 8.23
C ASP A 3 9.92 -5.64 9.09
N LYS A 4 10.34 -6.90 8.99
CA LYS A 4 11.48 -7.44 9.74
C LYS A 4 12.84 -6.85 9.36
N TYR A 5 12.99 -6.28 8.16
CA TYR A 5 14.25 -5.72 7.69
C TYR A 5 14.45 -4.29 8.21
N ARG A 6 13.36 -3.55 8.41
CA ARG A 6 13.37 -2.15 8.88
C ARG A 6 12.88 -1.99 10.32
N LYS A 7 12.34 -3.06 10.92
CA LYS A 7 11.78 -3.11 12.27
C LYS A 7 10.65 -2.08 12.47
N VAL A 8 9.77 -1.96 11.49
CA VAL A 8 8.59 -1.09 11.50
C VAL A 8 7.33 -1.88 11.18
N PHE A 9 6.16 -1.30 11.43
CA PHE A 9 4.87 -1.84 11.03
C PHE A 9 4.22 -0.93 9.98
N TYR A 10 3.61 -1.55 8.97
CA TYR A 10 2.77 -0.90 7.98
C TYR A 10 1.30 -1.23 8.28
N ARG A 11 0.47 -0.21 8.50
CA ARG A 11 -0.97 -0.32 8.67
C ARG A 11 -1.66 0.40 7.52
N PHE A 12 -2.42 -0.34 6.72
CA PHE A 12 -3.20 0.20 5.62
C PHE A 12 -4.51 0.77 6.18
N ALA A 13 -4.87 1.97 5.74
CA ALA A 13 -6.13 2.62 6.07
C ALA A 13 -6.85 3.00 4.78
N LEU A 14 -8.05 2.48 4.59
CA LEU A 14 -8.89 2.83 3.44
C LEU A 14 -9.48 4.22 3.66
N MET A 15 -9.46 5.06 2.63
CA MET A 15 -10.08 6.38 2.70
C MET A 15 -11.59 6.26 2.50
N PRO A 16 -12.38 7.22 3.05
CA PRO A 16 -13.81 7.30 2.77
C PRO A 16 -14.07 7.41 1.27
N ASP A 17 -15.09 6.70 0.81
CA ASP A 17 -15.55 6.72 -0.57
C ASP A 17 -17.04 6.38 -0.59
N ASP A 18 -17.85 7.25 -1.20
CA ASP A 18 -19.30 7.11 -1.23
C ASP A 18 -19.78 6.00 -2.18
N ASN A 19 -18.89 5.50 -3.05
CA ASN A 19 -19.21 4.48 -4.05
C ASN A 19 -18.70 3.08 -3.66
N ILE A 20 -18.37 2.86 -2.39
CA ILE A 20 -17.94 1.55 -1.89
C ILE A 20 -19.06 0.53 -2.08
N LYS A 21 -18.77 -0.47 -2.90
CA LYS A 21 -19.62 -1.65 -3.02
C LYS A 21 -19.21 -2.67 -1.96
N PRO A 22 -20.12 -3.08 -1.05
CA PRO A 22 -19.84 -4.14 -0.09
C PRO A 22 -19.38 -5.41 -0.81
N PHE A 23 -18.44 -6.15 -0.20
CA PHE A 23 -17.91 -7.42 -0.73
C PHE A 23 -17.21 -7.34 -2.10
N SER A 24 -16.86 -6.14 -2.56
CA SER A 24 -16.06 -5.91 -3.78
C SER A 24 -14.65 -5.42 -3.45
N ASN A 25 -13.71 -5.61 -4.38
CA ASN A 25 -12.33 -5.15 -4.28
C ASN A 25 -12.16 -3.62 -4.42
N ASN A 26 -13.21 -2.89 -4.82
CA ASN A 26 -13.26 -1.42 -4.94
C ASN A 26 -11.95 -0.82 -5.50
N PRO A 27 -11.63 -1.07 -6.79
CA PRO A 27 -10.34 -0.68 -7.39
C PRO A 27 -10.05 0.83 -7.34
N HIS A 28 -11.09 1.65 -7.27
CA HIS A 28 -11.01 3.10 -7.23
C HIS A 28 -10.71 3.67 -5.85
N GLN A 29 -10.82 2.86 -4.80
CA GLN A 29 -10.67 3.34 -3.44
C GLN A 29 -9.20 3.72 -3.15
N SER A 30 -9.01 4.98 -2.76
CA SER A 30 -7.70 5.45 -2.27
C SER A 30 -7.44 4.94 -0.85
N PHE A 31 -6.16 4.87 -0.47
CA PHE A 31 -5.75 4.38 0.84
C PHE A 31 -4.51 5.14 1.32
N SER A 32 -4.19 5.02 2.60
CA SER A 32 -2.91 5.45 3.15
C SER A 32 -2.21 4.29 3.84
N ILE A 33 -0.90 4.42 4.00
CA ILE A 33 -0.08 3.51 4.80
C ILE A 33 0.49 4.30 5.96
N ILE A 34 0.03 3.96 7.16
CA ILE A 34 0.56 4.46 8.43
C ILE A 34 1.77 3.59 8.78
N ILE A 35 2.86 4.25 9.15
CA ILE A 35 4.14 3.63 9.48
C ILE A 35 4.34 3.78 10.99
N LEU A 36 4.49 2.67 11.68
CA LEU A 36 4.72 2.64 13.12
C LEU A 36 6.10 2.08 13.45
N ASN A 37 6.75 2.62 14.48
CA ASN A 37 8.00 2.06 15.00
C ASN A 37 7.76 0.80 15.86
N LYS A 38 8.83 0.27 16.47
CA LYS A 38 8.77 -0.94 17.32
C LYS A 38 7.91 -0.78 18.58
N ASP A 39 7.69 0.46 19.02
CA ASP A 39 6.92 0.82 20.22
C ASP A 39 5.48 1.21 19.84
N TYR A 40 5.08 0.97 18.59
CA TYR A 40 3.76 1.28 18.01
C TYR A 40 3.44 2.78 17.93
N GLU A 41 4.45 3.64 17.94
CA GLU A 41 4.29 5.07 17.71
C GLU A 41 4.25 5.35 16.21
N ILE A 42 3.35 6.25 15.78
CA ILE A 42 3.26 6.67 14.38
C ILE A 42 4.46 7.55 14.03
N ILE A 43 5.27 7.10 13.08
CA ILE A 43 6.47 7.81 12.59
C ILE A 43 6.28 8.40 11.19
N GLY A 44 5.17 8.08 10.52
CA GLY A 44 4.83 8.66 9.23
C GLY A 44 3.55 8.07 8.64
N GLU A 45 3.06 8.73 7.60
CA GLU A 45 1.93 8.28 6.81
C GLU A 45 2.13 8.71 5.36
N THR A 46 1.73 7.87 4.40
CA THR A 46 1.77 8.20 2.97
C THR A 46 0.45 7.81 2.33
N LYS A 47 -0.19 8.77 1.65
CA LYS A 47 -1.41 8.55 0.89
C LYS A 47 -1.08 8.01 -0.51
N PHE A 48 -1.85 7.05 -0.96
CA PHE A 48 -1.76 6.42 -2.27
C PHE A 48 -3.03 6.71 -3.06
N PRO A 49 -2.92 6.92 -4.39
CA PRO A 49 -4.08 7.10 -5.24
C PRO A 49 -4.87 5.79 -5.38
N GLY A 50 -6.17 5.92 -5.61
CA GLY A 50 -6.99 4.83 -6.14
C GLY A 50 -6.61 4.48 -7.58
N ASN A 51 -7.29 3.48 -8.16
CA ASN A 51 -7.14 3.04 -9.55
C ASN A 51 -5.72 2.61 -9.97
N THR A 52 -4.77 2.48 -9.03
CA THR A 52 -3.35 2.25 -9.35
C THR A 52 -2.85 0.96 -8.73
N TYR A 53 -3.14 0.73 -7.45
CA TYR A 53 -2.58 -0.39 -6.70
C TYR A 53 -3.67 -1.33 -6.18
N ALA A 54 -3.38 -2.63 -6.14
CA ALA A 54 -4.16 -3.63 -5.44
C ALA A 54 -3.60 -3.78 -4.02
N HIS A 55 -4.06 -2.94 -3.09
CA HIS A 55 -3.47 -2.81 -1.75
C HIS A 55 -3.52 -4.11 -0.90
N HIS A 56 -4.49 -4.99 -1.19
CA HIS A 56 -4.61 -6.31 -0.54
C HIS A 56 -3.55 -7.31 -1.01
N LEU A 57 -2.92 -7.07 -2.18
CA LEU A 57 -1.80 -7.85 -2.71
C LEU A 57 -0.49 -7.13 -2.42
N CYS A 58 0.02 -7.29 -1.19
CA CYS A 58 1.28 -6.68 -0.76
C CYS A 58 2.13 -7.63 0.09
N PHE A 59 3.44 -7.37 0.12
CA PHE A 59 4.37 -8.11 0.97
C PHE A 59 5.62 -7.28 1.32
N VAL A 60 6.30 -7.65 2.39
CA VAL A 60 7.61 -7.08 2.74
C VAL A 60 8.74 -7.90 2.12
N GLY A 61 9.61 -7.24 1.36
CA GLY A 61 10.86 -7.80 0.85
C GLY A 61 12.09 -7.10 1.44
N LYS A 62 13.27 -7.67 1.17
CA LYS A 62 14.56 -7.11 1.63
C LYS A 62 14.71 -5.63 1.23
N LYS A 63 14.27 -5.26 0.02
CA LYS A 63 14.40 -3.90 -0.52
C LYS A 63 13.32 -2.91 -0.07
N GLY A 64 12.14 -3.38 0.33
CA GLY A 64 11.04 -2.48 0.67
C GLY A 64 9.71 -3.18 0.86
N LEU A 65 8.67 -2.35 0.95
CA LEU A 65 7.27 -2.77 0.88
C LEU A 65 6.87 -2.89 -0.59
N TYR A 66 6.42 -4.07 -1.00
CA TYR A 66 5.93 -4.33 -2.35
C TYR A 66 4.42 -4.27 -2.35
N ILE A 67 3.84 -3.48 -3.26
CA ILE A 67 2.39 -3.36 -3.46
C ILE A 67 2.11 -3.63 -4.92
N SER A 68 1.14 -4.50 -5.22
CA SER A 68 0.82 -4.88 -6.58
C SER A 68 0.22 -3.72 -7.37
N GLU A 69 0.60 -3.62 -8.64
CA GLU A 69 0.00 -2.70 -9.62
C GLU A 69 -1.19 -3.33 -10.37
N ASN A 70 -1.57 -4.57 -10.03
CA ASN A 70 -2.67 -5.33 -10.64
C ASN A 70 -4.05 -4.86 -10.17
N ASN A 71 -4.27 -3.56 -10.24
CA ASN A 71 -5.58 -2.94 -10.11
C ASN A 71 -6.24 -2.90 -11.50
N GLU A 72 -7.48 -3.36 -11.64
CA GLU A 72 -8.19 -3.43 -12.93
C GLU A 72 -8.37 -2.06 -13.62
N ASN A 73 -8.34 -0.97 -12.85
CA ASN A 73 -8.42 0.39 -13.39
C ASN A 73 -7.04 1.00 -13.71
N ASN A 74 -5.93 0.31 -13.43
CA ASN A 74 -4.60 0.78 -13.77
C ASN A 74 -4.40 0.67 -15.30
N PRO A 75 -4.01 1.75 -16.02
CA PRO A 75 -3.79 1.69 -17.47
C PRO A 75 -2.73 0.66 -17.93
N GLN A 76 -1.88 0.19 -17.02
CA GLN A 76 -0.86 -0.84 -17.28
C GLN A 76 -1.30 -2.25 -16.84
N PHE A 77 -2.56 -2.43 -16.44
CA PHE A 77 -3.09 -3.71 -16.01
C PHE A 77 -2.97 -4.77 -17.13
N ASP A 78 -2.42 -5.92 -16.77
CA ASP A 78 -2.32 -7.10 -17.62
C ASP A 78 -2.57 -8.32 -16.72
N GLU A 79 -3.67 -9.05 -16.96
CA GLU A 79 -4.06 -10.21 -16.15
C GLU A 79 -3.01 -11.34 -16.19
N ASN A 80 -2.18 -11.39 -17.24
CA ASN A 80 -1.14 -12.39 -17.41
C ASN A 80 0.20 -12.01 -16.75
N LYS A 81 0.27 -10.85 -16.10
CA LYS A 81 1.49 -10.37 -15.43
C LYS A 81 1.20 -9.94 -14.01
N LEU A 82 1.88 -10.57 -13.05
CA LEU A 82 1.86 -10.11 -11.66
C LEU A 82 2.99 -9.07 -11.43
N VAL A 83 2.63 -7.80 -11.28
CA VAL A 83 3.57 -6.67 -11.18
C VAL A 83 3.49 -6.04 -9.79
N PHE A 84 4.66 -5.74 -9.19
CA PHE A 84 4.75 -5.07 -7.90
C PHE A 84 5.68 -3.86 -7.95
N ARG A 85 5.24 -2.76 -7.34
CA ARG A 85 6.09 -1.61 -7.06
C ARG A 85 6.73 -1.74 -5.69
N CYS A 86 8.04 -1.51 -5.61
CA CYS A 86 8.79 -1.49 -4.36
C CYS A 86 8.87 -0.07 -3.81
N PHE A 87 8.37 0.14 -2.59
CA PHE A 87 8.48 1.38 -1.84
C PHE A 87 9.53 1.25 -0.74
N THR A 88 10.44 2.22 -0.69
CA THR A 88 11.48 2.29 0.34
C THR A 88 11.11 3.30 1.41
N LEU A 89 11.43 2.98 2.66
CA LEU A 89 11.28 3.94 3.76
C LEU A 89 12.38 5.01 3.64
N GLN A 90 11.99 6.27 3.58
CA GLN A 90 12.92 7.40 3.62
C GLN A 90 12.70 8.21 4.90
N GLY A 91 13.79 8.70 5.49
CA GLY A 91 13.70 9.67 6.57
C GLY A 91 13.07 10.97 6.05
N ARG A 92 12.41 11.73 6.93
CA ARG A 92 11.96 13.09 6.57
C ARG A 92 13.18 13.90 6.14
N LYS A 93 13.14 14.44 4.92
CA LYS A 93 14.07 15.49 4.52
C LYS A 93 13.80 16.68 5.45
N LYS A 94 14.85 17.16 6.13
CA LYS A 94 14.81 18.40 6.90
C LYS A 94 14.57 19.58 5.98
#